data_AF-A0A1F7J5S9-F1
#
_entry.id   AF-A0A1F7J5S9-F1
#
_cell.length_a   1.000
_cell.length_b   1.000
_cell.length_c   1.000
_cell.angle_alpha   90.00
_cell.angle_beta   90.00
_cell.angle_gamma   90.00
#
_symmetry.space_group_name_H-M   'P 1'
#
loop_
_entity.id
_entity.type
_entity.pdbx_description
1 polymer ?
#
loop_
_entity_poly.entity_id
_entity_poly.type
_entity_poly.pdbx_seq_one_letter_code
_entity_poly.pdbx_strand_id
1 'polypeptide(L)'
;MLTIVCGEDTVASRAYFQEVIETYKKKDYEVLKISPDQLPDVQQEHFESLSLFGLKKVYFIENLNKTLKRGGSDKLLKTLETLGDTPLIIWEDGVSKRELKLQKAGSVKEFKPGENVFKLLDSCYPKNLRSFLLMLDELATPQNEMFLFIMLQRHMRNLVLVATGNPPSSLQSWQVGKLKGQSSHWETNSLLDFYDKLINLEIGLKSGKGSYTLKKGIEMLACYYLG
;
A
#
# COMPACT_ATOMS: atom_id res chain seq x y z
N MET A 1 -19.15 18.08 1.94
CA MET A 1 -18.44 17.09 2.83
C MET A 1 -17.18 16.54 2.16
N LEU A 2 -15.99 16.65 2.77
CA LEU A 2 -14.71 16.21 2.19
C LEU A 2 -14.25 14.83 2.71
N THR A 3 -13.90 13.93 1.79
CA THR A 3 -13.24 12.65 2.09
C THR A 3 -11.93 12.52 1.31
N ILE A 4 -10.85 12.17 1.99
CA ILE A 4 -9.55 11.92 1.37
C ILE A 4 -9.21 10.44 1.56
N VAL A 5 -9.02 9.73 0.45
CA VAL A 5 -8.54 8.35 0.39
C VAL A 5 -7.06 8.38 0.06
N CYS A 6 -6.22 7.83 0.93
CA CYS A 6 -4.76 7.89 0.75
C CYS A 6 -4.10 6.65 1.34
N GLY A 7 -2.77 6.57 1.23
CA GLY A 7 -1.96 5.55 1.89
C GLY A 7 -0.99 4.84 0.95
N GLU A 8 -0.03 4.14 1.54
CA GLU A 8 1.04 3.43 0.81
C GLU A 8 0.56 2.09 0.23
N ASP A 9 -0.55 1.51 0.73
CA ASP A 9 -1.24 0.43 0.02
C ASP A 9 -2.10 1.02 -1.11
N THR A 10 -1.43 1.28 -2.23
CA THR A 10 -2.03 1.91 -3.41
C THR A 10 -3.09 1.01 -4.06
N VAL A 11 -2.95 -0.31 -3.95
CA VAL A 11 -3.90 -1.28 -4.49
C VAL A 11 -5.21 -1.22 -3.70
N ALA A 12 -5.15 -1.35 -2.37
CA ALA A 12 -6.33 -1.31 -1.52
C ALA A 12 -7.02 0.07 -1.54
N SER A 13 -6.25 1.15 -1.50
CA SER A 13 -6.81 2.50 -1.58
C SER A 13 -7.47 2.78 -2.94
N ARG A 14 -6.88 2.33 -4.06
CA ARG A 14 -7.47 2.46 -5.39
C ARG A 14 -8.75 1.65 -5.52
N ALA A 15 -8.75 0.42 -5.03
CA ALA A 15 -9.93 -0.44 -5.04
C ALA A 15 -11.10 0.21 -4.27
N TYR A 16 -10.83 0.70 -3.05
CA TYR A 16 -11.82 1.43 -2.26
C TYR A 16 -12.33 2.69 -2.97
N PHE A 17 -11.45 3.46 -3.60
CA PHE A 17 -11.87 4.66 -4.35
C PHE A 17 -12.84 4.31 -5.50
N GLN A 18 -12.60 3.23 -6.24
CA GLN A 18 -13.55 2.76 -7.26
C GLN A 18 -14.87 2.27 -6.65
N GLU A 19 -14.82 1.57 -5.52
CA GLU A 19 -16.02 1.13 -4.79
C GLU A 19 -16.90 2.32 -4.36
N VAL A 20 -16.28 3.40 -3.89
CA VAL A 20 -16.98 4.64 -3.52
C VAL A 20 -17.65 5.27 -4.74
N ILE A 21 -16.97 5.31 -5.89
CA ILE A 21 -17.57 5.79 -7.16
C ILE A 21 -18.83 4.99 -7.49
N GLU A 22 -18.75 3.66 -7.47
CA GLU A 22 -19.89 2.80 -7.79
C GLU A 22 -21.01 2.92 -6.76
N THR A 23 -20.68 3.15 -5.49
CA THR A 23 -21.67 3.40 -4.44
C THR A 23 -22.46 4.66 -4.68
N TYR A 24 -21.83 5.74 -5.13
CA TYR A 24 -22.52 6.99 -5.46
C TYR A 24 -23.39 6.86 -6.71
N LYS A 25 -22.92 6.15 -7.75
CA LYS A 25 -23.75 5.84 -8.93
C LYS A 25 -25.03 5.10 -8.55
N LYS A 26 -24.93 4.10 -7.66
CA LYS A 26 -26.09 3.33 -7.15
C LYS A 26 -27.06 4.15 -6.30
N LYS A 27 -26.64 5.31 -5.79
CA LYS A 27 -27.46 6.24 -5.01
C LYS A 27 -28.07 7.35 -5.87
N ASP A 28 -28.04 7.20 -7.20
CA ASP A 28 -28.50 8.19 -8.18
C ASP A 28 -27.82 9.56 -8.04
N TYR A 29 -26.53 9.57 -7.67
CA TYR A 29 -25.74 10.78 -7.74
C TYR A 29 -25.15 10.99 -9.13
N GLU A 30 -25.11 12.24 -9.58
CA GLU A 30 -24.31 12.65 -10.72
C GLU A 30 -22.83 12.61 -10.32
N VAL A 31 -22.10 11.62 -10.84
CA VAL A 31 -20.67 11.41 -10.55
C VAL A 31 -19.81 12.21 -11.51
N LEU A 32 -19.15 13.24 -11.00
CA LEU A 32 -18.29 14.15 -11.76
C LEU A 32 -16.82 13.89 -11.40
N LYS A 33 -16.04 13.41 -12.38
CA LYS A 33 -14.58 13.27 -12.25
C LYS A 33 -13.93 14.52 -12.83
N ILE A 34 -13.16 15.22 -12.01
CA ILE A 34 -12.49 16.47 -12.40
C ILE A 34 -11.00 16.38 -12.09
N SER A 35 -10.19 17.10 -12.86
CA SER A 35 -8.78 17.27 -12.58
C SER A 35 -8.53 18.38 -11.54
N PRO A 36 -7.39 18.37 -10.85
CA PRO A 36 -7.04 19.40 -9.85
C PRO A 36 -7.11 20.85 -10.37
N ASP A 37 -6.82 21.05 -11.64
CA ASP A 37 -6.85 22.35 -12.33
C ASP A 37 -8.26 22.87 -12.61
N GLN A 38 -9.25 21.97 -12.71
CA GLN A 38 -10.67 22.33 -12.93
C GLN A 38 -11.39 22.72 -11.64
N LEU A 39 -10.80 22.44 -10.47
CA LEU A 39 -11.42 22.69 -9.17
C LEU A 39 -11.81 24.17 -8.91
N PRO A 40 -11.09 25.20 -9.39
CA PRO A 40 -11.57 26.58 -9.32
C PRO A 40 -12.85 26.81 -10.13
N ASP A 41 -12.99 26.18 -11.29
CA ASP A 41 -14.10 26.38 -12.23
C ASP A 41 -15.38 25.69 -11.75
N VAL A 42 -15.24 24.62 -10.95
CA VAL A 42 -16.37 23.98 -10.25
C VAL A 42 -17.18 24.97 -9.44
N GLN A 43 -16.58 26.02 -8.87
CA GLN A 43 -17.33 27.04 -8.13
C GLN A 43 -18.37 27.73 -9.01
N GLN A 44 -18.03 28.06 -10.27
CA GLN A 44 -18.94 28.73 -11.19
C GLN A 44 -20.04 27.78 -11.66
N GLU A 45 -19.67 26.56 -12.04
CA GLU A 45 -20.63 25.53 -12.47
C GLU A 45 -21.56 25.07 -11.33
N HIS A 46 -21.11 25.09 -10.07
CA HIS A 46 -21.93 24.66 -8.93
C HIS A 46 -23.13 25.60 -8.69
N PHE A 47 -22.95 26.91 -8.88
CA PHE A 47 -24.04 27.89 -8.76
C PHE A 47 -24.99 27.87 -9.96
N GLU A 48 -24.47 27.64 -11.16
CA GLU A 48 -25.29 27.57 -12.38
C GLU A 48 -26.10 26.27 -12.48
N SER A 49 -25.61 25.20 -11.84
CA SER A 49 -26.19 23.86 -11.92
C SER A 49 -26.93 23.41 -10.66
N LEU A 50 -27.55 24.34 -9.92
CA LEU A 50 -28.71 24.04 -9.06
C LEU A 50 -29.80 23.43 -9.95
N SER A 51 -29.63 22.14 -10.21
CA SER A 51 -30.20 21.43 -11.33
C SER A 51 -31.71 21.50 -11.24
N LEU A 52 -32.32 21.98 -12.33
CA LEU A 52 -33.76 21.95 -12.56
C LEU A 52 -34.37 20.53 -12.45
N PHE A 53 -33.52 19.48 -12.37
CA PHE A 53 -33.92 18.07 -12.30
C PHE A 53 -33.43 17.30 -11.05
N GLY A 54 -32.92 17.98 -10.01
CA GLY A 54 -32.87 17.42 -8.64
C GLY A 54 -31.88 16.28 -8.34
N LEU A 55 -31.05 15.83 -9.27
CA LEU A 55 -30.02 14.83 -8.97
C LEU A 55 -28.88 15.45 -8.14
N LYS A 56 -28.51 14.79 -7.05
CA LYS A 56 -27.43 15.23 -6.16
C LYS A 56 -26.09 14.99 -6.84
N LYS A 57 -25.17 15.95 -6.74
CA LYS A 57 -23.83 15.85 -7.36
C LYS A 57 -22.80 15.31 -6.39
N VAL A 58 -21.75 14.69 -6.94
CA VAL A 58 -20.55 14.32 -6.19
C VAL A 58 -19.31 14.48 -7.07
N TYR A 59 -18.26 15.05 -6.50
CA TYR A 59 -17.01 15.31 -7.21
C TYR A 59 -15.91 14.35 -6.79
N PHE A 60 -15.13 13.88 -7.76
CA PHE A 60 -14.00 12.98 -7.58
C PHE A 60 -12.73 13.57 -8.20
N ILE A 61 -11.63 13.55 -7.44
CA ILE A 61 -10.33 14.11 -7.85
C ILE A 61 -9.22 13.13 -7.53
N GLU A 62 -8.23 13.04 -8.40
CA GLU A 62 -7.02 12.26 -8.18
C GLU A 62 -5.80 13.19 -8.00
N ASN A 63 -4.91 12.86 -7.06
CA ASN A 63 -3.58 13.46 -6.87
C ASN A 63 -3.54 14.98 -6.62
N LEU A 64 -4.52 15.51 -5.88
CA LEU A 64 -4.62 16.94 -5.56
C LEU A 64 -3.46 17.42 -4.67
N ASN A 65 -2.95 16.59 -3.77
CA ASN A 65 -1.91 16.97 -2.80
C ASN A 65 -0.62 17.46 -3.47
N LYS A 66 -0.31 16.97 -4.69
CA LYS A 66 0.86 17.38 -5.48
C LYS A 66 0.76 18.82 -5.98
N THR A 67 -0.45 19.32 -6.26
CA THR A 67 -0.65 20.66 -6.85
C THR A 67 -0.75 21.76 -5.79
N LEU A 68 -0.98 21.41 -4.53
CA LEU A 68 -1.10 22.36 -3.43
C LEU A 68 0.28 22.91 -3.00
N LYS A 69 0.38 24.20 -2.69
CA LYS A 69 1.59 24.75 -2.03
C LYS A 69 1.65 24.30 -0.55
N ARG A 70 2.85 24.23 0.05
CA ARG A 70 3.01 23.97 1.50
C ARG A 70 2.27 25.08 2.27
N GLY A 71 1.30 24.71 3.13
CA GLY A 71 0.46 25.64 3.88
C GLY A 71 -1.04 25.56 3.60
N GLY A 72 -1.47 24.76 2.62
CA GLY A 72 -2.87 24.72 2.17
C GLY A 72 -3.16 25.90 1.23
N SER A 73 -3.78 25.66 0.09
CA SER A 73 -4.17 26.76 -0.78
C SER A 73 -5.48 27.35 -0.23
N ASP A 74 -5.46 28.61 0.21
CA ASP A 74 -6.67 29.36 0.60
C ASP A 74 -7.81 29.24 -0.42
N LYS A 75 -7.46 29.05 -1.70
CA LYS A 75 -8.41 28.81 -2.79
C LYS A 75 -9.25 27.54 -2.58
N LEU A 76 -8.65 26.46 -2.07
CA LEU A 76 -9.35 25.19 -1.92
C LEU A 76 -10.28 25.19 -0.71
N LEU A 77 -9.89 25.84 0.39
CA LEU A 77 -10.77 26.05 1.55
C LEU A 77 -12.02 26.85 1.14
N LYS A 78 -11.85 27.89 0.32
CA LYS A 78 -12.97 28.64 -0.29
C LYS A 78 -13.85 27.77 -1.19
N THR A 79 -13.27 26.87 -2.00
CA THR A 79 -14.07 25.91 -2.78
C THR A 79 -14.86 24.96 -1.88
N LEU A 80 -14.26 24.47 -0.80
CA LEU A 80 -14.92 23.58 0.16
C LEU A 80 -16.09 24.27 0.87
N GLU A 81 -15.94 25.54 1.25
CA GLU A 81 -17.02 26.37 1.79
C GLU A 81 -18.15 26.54 0.77
N THR A 82 -17.81 26.73 -0.50
CA THR A 82 -18.78 26.94 -1.60
C THR A 82 -19.57 25.67 -1.94
N LEU A 83 -18.92 24.50 -1.88
CA LEU A 83 -19.57 23.21 -2.16
C LEU A 83 -20.59 22.81 -1.08
N GLY A 84 -20.51 23.39 0.12
CA GLY A 84 -21.39 23.08 1.25
C GLY A 84 -21.49 21.57 1.52
N ASP A 85 -22.71 21.05 1.45
CA ASP A 85 -23.02 19.64 1.69
C ASP A 85 -22.66 18.71 0.52
N THR A 86 -22.31 19.26 -0.65
CA THR A 86 -21.92 18.46 -1.81
C THR A 86 -20.67 17.63 -1.49
N PRO A 87 -20.71 16.29 -1.69
CA PRO A 87 -19.56 15.46 -1.40
C PRO A 87 -18.41 15.68 -2.39
N LEU A 88 -17.20 15.77 -1.85
CA LEU A 88 -15.95 15.80 -2.59
C LEU A 88 -15.04 14.66 -2.08
N ILE A 89 -14.64 13.76 -2.99
CA ILE A 89 -13.77 12.63 -2.68
C ILE A 89 -12.46 12.79 -3.45
N ILE A 90 -11.35 12.79 -2.72
CA ILE A 90 -10.01 12.89 -3.26
C ILE A 90 -9.30 11.56 -3.06
N TRP A 91 -8.60 11.06 -4.09
CA TRP A 91 -7.66 9.95 -3.96
C TRP A 91 -6.22 10.42 -4.16
N GLU A 92 -5.33 10.02 -3.25
CA GLU A 92 -3.91 10.34 -3.28
C GLU A 92 -3.07 9.07 -3.37
N ASP A 93 -2.30 8.96 -4.46
CA ASP A 93 -1.51 7.77 -4.75
C ASP A 93 -0.21 7.72 -3.92
N GLY A 94 -0.11 6.74 -3.03
CA GLY A 94 1.09 6.47 -2.25
C GLY A 94 1.42 7.54 -1.20
N VAL A 95 0.48 8.43 -0.88
CA VAL A 95 0.68 9.52 0.09
C VAL A 95 0.16 9.09 1.46
N SER A 96 1.00 9.12 2.49
CA SER A 96 0.57 8.86 3.86
C SER A 96 -0.28 10.01 4.42
N LYS A 97 -1.09 9.74 5.45
CA LYS A 97 -1.91 10.77 6.10
C LYS A 97 -1.08 11.95 6.61
N ARG A 98 0.15 11.69 7.06
CA ARG A 98 1.07 12.71 7.59
C ARG A 98 1.57 13.68 6.52
N GLU A 99 1.62 13.23 5.26
CA GLU A 99 2.09 14.02 4.11
C GLU A 99 0.97 14.81 3.43
N LEU A 100 -0.28 14.58 3.83
CA LEU A 100 -1.42 15.32 3.33
C LEU A 100 -1.42 16.77 3.85
N LYS A 101 -1.41 17.71 2.92
CA LYS A 101 -1.55 19.15 3.21
C LYS A 101 -2.95 19.50 3.75
N LEU A 102 -3.97 18.68 3.44
CA LEU A 102 -5.37 18.91 3.79
C LEU A 102 -5.92 17.92 4.83
N GLN A 103 -5.06 17.24 5.59
CA GLN A 103 -5.49 16.23 6.57
C GLN A 103 -6.53 16.71 7.60
N LYS A 104 -6.63 18.04 7.83
CA LYS A 104 -7.58 18.65 8.78
C LYS A 104 -8.89 19.13 8.14
N ALA A 105 -8.96 19.20 6.81
CA ALA A 105 -10.09 19.80 6.10
C ALA A 105 -11.28 18.82 5.92
N GLY A 106 -11.09 17.54 6.23
CA GLY A 106 -12.10 16.51 6.01
C GLY A 106 -11.76 15.18 6.67
N SER A 107 -12.58 14.17 6.39
CA SER A 107 -12.32 12.81 6.84
C SER A 107 -11.20 12.19 6.00
N VAL A 108 -10.29 11.46 6.65
CA VAL A 108 -9.18 10.78 5.97
C VAL A 108 -9.30 9.28 6.18
N LYS A 109 -9.42 8.53 5.09
CA LYS A 109 -9.35 7.08 5.06
C LYS A 109 -7.96 6.68 4.54
N GLU A 110 -7.07 6.36 5.48
CA GLU A 110 -5.71 5.94 5.18
C GLU A 110 -5.63 4.40 5.08
N PHE A 111 -5.08 3.94 3.95
CA PHE A 111 -4.69 2.55 3.69
C PHE A 111 -3.18 2.46 3.89
N LYS A 112 -2.79 2.32 5.16
CA LYS A 112 -1.39 2.02 5.51
C LYS A 112 -0.92 0.82 4.68
N PRO A 113 0.39 0.71 4.39
CA PRO A 113 0.90 -0.59 3.96
C PRO A 113 0.43 -1.60 4.99
N GLY A 114 0.14 -2.83 4.58
CA GLY A 114 -0.03 -3.89 5.54
C GLY A 114 1.21 -3.90 6.45
N GLU A 115 1.11 -3.30 7.64
CA GLU A 115 2.19 -3.21 8.64
C GLU A 115 2.72 -4.62 8.96
N ASN A 116 1.97 -5.64 8.57
CA ASN A 116 2.23 -7.05 8.72
C ASN A 116 3.21 -7.62 7.68
N VAL A 117 3.34 -7.10 6.44
CA VAL A 117 4.28 -7.70 5.46
C VAL A 117 5.73 -7.49 5.91
N PHE A 118 6.10 -6.28 6.31
CA PHE A 118 7.45 -6.04 6.82
C PHE A 118 7.71 -6.78 8.14
N LYS A 119 6.71 -6.91 9.01
CA LYS A 119 6.82 -7.73 10.23
C LYS A 119 7.03 -9.21 9.90
N LEU A 120 6.33 -9.74 8.88
CA LEU A 120 6.56 -11.09 8.38
C LEU A 120 8.03 -11.25 7.93
N LEU A 121 8.54 -10.32 7.13
CA LEU A 121 9.93 -10.34 6.68
C LEU A 121 10.93 -10.26 7.84
N ASP A 122 10.69 -9.37 8.80
CA ASP A 122 11.52 -9.22 10.00
C ASP A 122 11.48 -10.46 10.90
N SER A 123 10.37 -11.21 10.88
CA SER A 123 10.20 -12.43 11.67
C SER A 123 10.94 -13.65 11.08
N CYS A 124 11.43 -13.56 9.84
CA CYS A 124 12.11 -14.64 9.13
C CYS A 124 13.57 -14.80 9.62
N TYR A 125 13.76 -15.45 10.77
CA TYR A 125 15.07 -15.85 11.30
C TYR A 125 14.99 -17.11 12.19
N PRO A 126 16.12 -17.83 12.41
CA PRO A 126 16.15 -19.04 13.23
C PRO A 126 15.55 -18.85 14.62
N LYS A 127 14.88 -19.90 15.12
CA LYS A 127 14.17 -19.91 16.42
C LYS A 127 12.96 -18.97 16.51
N ASN A 128 12.44 -18.47 15.38
CA ASN A 128 11.24 -17.62 15.33
C ASN A 128 10.11 -18.17 14.46
N LEU A 129 10.13 -19.48 14.18
CA LEU A 129 9.16 -20.18 13.34
C LEU A 129 7.70 -19.83 13.64
N ARG A 130 7.30 -19.87 14.92
CA ARG A 130 5.90 -19.65 15.33
C ARG A 130 5.39 -18.28 14.91
N SER A 131 6.20 -17.24 15.12
CA SER A 131 5.84 -15.86 14.76
C SER A 131 5.71 -15.71 13.24
N PHE A 132 6.69 -16.27 12.52
CA PHE A 132 6.70 -16.27 11.06
C PHE A 132 5.47 -16.98 10.46
N LEU A 133 5.14 -18.18 10.93
CA LEU A 133 4.00 -18.94 10.42
C LEU A 133 2.66 -18.24 10.71
N LEU A 134 2.48 -17.68 11.91
CA LEU A 134 1.27 -16.92 12.24
C LEU A 134 1.08 -15.72 11.30
N MET A 135 2.14 -14.95 11.07
CA MET A 135 2.08 -13.81 10.14
C MET A 135 1.88 -14.26 8.69
N LEU A 136 2.49 -15.37 8.28
CA LEU A 136 2.31 -15.92 6.94
C LEU A 136 0.86 -16.35 6.72
N ASP A 137 0.25 -17.00 7.71
CA ASP A 137 -1.15 -17.42 7.68
C ASP A 137 -2.11 -16.23 7.64
N GLU A 138 -1.84 -15.18 8.42
CA GLU A 138 -2.66 -13.97 8.45
C GLU A 138 -2.61 -13.17 7.14
N LEU A 139 -1.46 -13.20 6.44
CA LEU A 139 -1.21 -12.33 5.29
C LEU A 139 -1.42 -13.02 3.95
N ALA A 140 -1.10 -14.31 3.86
CA ALA A 140 -1.14 -15.03 2.59
C ALA A 140 -2.58 -15.33 2.19
N THR A 141 -3.01 -14.68 1.11
CA THR A 141 -4.26 -14.91 0.40
C THR A 141 -3.93 -15.38 -1.02
N PRO A 142 -4.85 -16.10 -1.70
CA PRO A 142 -4.62 -16.52 -3.08
C PRO A 142 -4.27 -15.36 -4.04
N GLN A 143 -4.73 -14.14 -3.74
CA GLN A 143 -4.52 -12.96 -4.58
C GLN A 143 -3.16 -12.28 -4.36
N ASN A 144 -2.49 -12.49 -3.22
CA ASN A 144 -1.26 -11.79 -2.85
C ASN A 144 -0.06 -12.72 -2.56
N GLU A 145 -0.23 -14.04 -2.65
CA GLU A 145 0.79 -15.05 -2.33
C GLU A 145 2.10 -14.83 -3.11
N MET A 146 2.01 -14.59 -4.42
CA MET A 146 3.17 -14.28 -5.28
C MET A 146 3.87 -12.98 -4.86
N PHE A 147 3.10 -11.97 -4.46
CA PHE A 147 3.66 -10.70 -4.01
C PHE A 147 4.45 -10.87 -2.71
N LEU A 148 3.89 -11.59 -1.72
CA LEU A 148 4.57 -11.89 -0.46
C LEU A 148 5.86 -12.68 -0.69
N PHE A 149 5.81 -13.65 -1.60
CA PHE A 149 6.98 -14.45 -1.96
C PHE A 149 8.10 -13.61 -2.59
N ILE A 150 7.77 -12.73 -3.56
CA ILE A 150 8.76 -11.83 -4.18
C ILE A 150 9.37 -10.89 -3.12
N MET A 151 8.56 -10.39 -2.19
CA MET A 151 9.03 -9.56 -1.08
C MET A 151 9.98 -10.34 -0.17
N LEU A 152 9.64 -11.58 0.18
CA LEU A 152 10.50 -12.46 0.97
C LEU A 152 11.84 -12.73 0.29
N GLN A 153 11.83 -13.13 -0.99
CA GLN A 153 13.04 -13.41 -1.75
C GLN A 153 13.96 -12.18 -1.85
N ARG A 154 13.39 -11.00 -2.12
CA ARG A 154 14.15 -9.73 -2.14
C ARG A 154 14.73 -9.39 -0.78
N HIS A 155 13.97 -9.61 0.30
CA HIS A 155 14.42 -9.38 1.66
C HIS A 155 15.58 -10.29 2.04
N MET A 156 15.43 -11.61 1.79
CA MET A 156 16.50 -12.58 2.07
C MET A 156 17.76 -12.31 1.24
N ARG A 157 17.62 -11.88 -0.02
CA ARG A 157 18.77 -11.42 -0.82
C ARG A 157 19.50 -10.25 -0.16
N ASN A 158 18.75 -9.24 0.30
CA ASN A 158 19.35 -8.10 0.99
C ASN A 158 19.99 -8.52 2.31
N LEU A 159 19.41 -9.49 3.02
CA LEU A 159 19.99 -10.06 4.24
C LEU A 159 21.32 -10.77 3.97
N VAL A 160 21.40 -11.59 2.92
CA VAL A 160 22.63 -12.24 2.44
C VAL A 160 23.70 -11.19 2.11
N LEU A 161 23.33 -10.16 1.34
CA LEU A 161 24.25 -9.10 0.93
C LEU A 161 24.80 -8.32 2.14
N VAL A 162 23.95 -8.02 3.11
CA VAL A 162 24.37 -7.37 4.36
C VAL A 162 25.25 -8.29 5.21
N ALA A 163 24.91 -9.58 5.35
CA ALA A 163 25.67 -10.57 6.12
C ALA A 163 27.07 -10.81 5.54
N THR A 164 27.21 -10.72 4.21
CA THR A 164 28.48 -10.87 3.48
C THR A 164 29.27 -9.56 3.32
N GLY A 165 28.82 -8.47 3.95
CA GLY A 165 29.53 -7.19 3.96
C GLY A 165 29.35 -6.32 2.70
N ASN A 166 28.38 -6.64 1.84
CA ASN A 166 28.09 -5.94 0.59
C ASN A 166 26.68 -5.33 0.59
N PRO A 167 26.33 -4.43 1.54
CA PRO A 167 24.99 -3.85 1.60
C PRO A 167 24.64 -3.10 0.30
N PRO A 168 23.41 -3.26 -0.25
CA PRO A 168 22.98 -2.52 -1.43
C PRO A 168 23.05 -1.00 -1.21
N SER A 169 23.61 -0.27 -2.17
CA SER A 169 23.75 1.20 -2.12
C SER A 169 22.42 1.96 -2.09
N SER A 170 21.33 1.30 -2.50
CA SER A 170 19.98 1.87 -2.47
C SER A 170 19.35 1.87 -1.08
N LEU A 171 19.92 1.15 -0.10
CA LEU A 171 19.36 1.06 1.25
C LEU A 171 19.86 2.20 2.14
N GLN A 172 18.95 2.78 2.92
CA GLN A 172 19.28 3.77 3.92
C GLN A 172 19.98 3.13 5.14
N SER A 173 20.81 3.90 5.87
CA SER A 173 21.61 3.39 6.99
C SER A 173 20.81 2.65 8.06
N TRP A 174 19.58 3.10 8.35
CA TRP A 174 18.71 2.43 9.32
C TRP A 174 18.20 1.07 8.83
N GLN A 175 17.94 0.93 7.52
CA GLN A 175 17.54 -0.34 6.91
C GLN A 175 18.69 -1.34 6.96
N VAL A 176 19.91 -0.87 6.67
CA VAL A 176 21.13 -1.67 6.81
C VAL A 176 21.32 -2.11 8.27
N GLY A 177 21.14 -1.20 9.23
CA GLY A 177 21.22 -1.52 10.65
C GLY A 177 20.24 -2.60 11.08
N LYS A 178 18.98 -2.51 10.62
CA LYS A 178 17.94 -3.51 10.88
C LYS A 178 18.28 -4.87 10.29
N LEU A 179 18.70 -4.90 9.03
CA LEU A 179 19.13 -6.13 8.35
C LEU A 179 20.37 -6.75 9.02
N LYS A 180 21.32 -5.94 9.49
CA LYS A 180 22.46 -6.44 10.27
C LYS A 180 22.00 -7.16 11.54
N GLY A 181 21.10 -6.53 12.30
CA GLY A 181 20.52 -7.13 13.50
C GLY A 181 19.73 -8.42 13.23
N GLN A 182 19.02 -8.50 12.11
CA GLN A 182 18.36 -9.74 11.72
C GLN A 182 19.38 -10.80 11.26
N SER A 183 20.37 -10.42 10.45
CA SER A 183 21.38 -11.34 9.90
C SER A 183 22.23 -12.00 10.97
N SER A 184 22.42 -11.36 12.12
CA SER A 184 23.19 -11.94 13.23
C SER A 184 22.53 -13.14 13.89
N HIS A 185 21.24 -13.39 13.61
CA HIS A 185 20.54 -14.60 14.06
C HIS A 185 20.81 -15.81 13.16
N TRP A 186 21.37 -15.59 11.97
CA TRP A 186 21.63 -16.63 11.00
C TRP A 186 23.08 -17.09 11.04
N GLU A 187 23.29 -18.38 10.83
CA GLU A 187 24.57 -18.89 10.36
C GLU A 187 24.68 -18.64 8.85
N THR A 188 25.85 -18.18 8.37
CA THR A 188 26.00 -17.68 7.00
C THR A 188 25.67 -18.73 5.94
N ASN A 189 26.11 -19.98 6.13
CA ASN A 189 25.81 -21.03 5.15
C ASN A 189 24.33 -21.40 5.15
N SER A 190 23.70 -21.46 6.33
CA SER A 190 22.26 -21.69 6.46
C SER A 190 21.43 -20.60 5.80
N LEU A 191 21.84 -19.32 5.90
CA LEU A 191 21.17 -18.21 5.23
C LEU A 191 21.29 -18.29 3.71
N LEU A 192 22.49 -18.62 3.21
CA LEU A 192 22.73 -18.83 1.78
C LEU A 192 21.90 -20.00 1.24
N ASP A 193 21.89 -21.13 1.95
CA ASP A 193 21.12 -22.31 1.57
C ASP A 193 19.61 -22.02 1.60
N PHE A 194 19.09 -21.33 2.62
CA PHE A 194 17.68 -20.91 2.65
C PHE A 194 17.31 -20.03 1.46
N TYR A 195 18.16 -19.06 1.11
CA TYR A 195 17.94 -18.21 -0.06
C TYR A 195 17.98 -19.00 -1.38
N ASP A 196 18.90 -19.94 -1.52
CA ASP A 196 18.95 -20.85 -2.67
C ASP A 196 17.69 -21.72 -2.77
N LYS A 197 17.19 -22.26 -1.66
CA LYS A 197 15.92 -23.01 -1.66
C LYS A 197 14.72 -22.15 -2.04
N LEU A 198 14.68 -20.87 -1.65
CA LEU A 198 13.64 -19.95 -2.12
C LEU A 198 13.70 -19.75 -3.64
N ILE A 199 14.89 -19.61 -4.23
CA ILE A 199 15.06 -19.51 -5.69
C ILE A 199 14.57 -20.81 -6.37
N ASN A 200 14.96 -21.96 -5.83
CA ASN A 200 14.55 -23.26 -6.37
C ASN A 200 13.02 -23.45 -6.31
N LEU A 201 12.37 -22.91 -5.27
CA LEU A 201 10.91 -22.89 -5.16
C LEU A 201 10.26 -22.07 -6.30
N GLU A 202 10.82 -20.89 -6.63
CA GLU A 202 10.36 -20.07 -7.76
C GLU A 202 10.48 -20.80 -9.10
N ILE A 203 11.63 -21.46 -9.32
CA ILE A 203 11.89 -22.24 -10.54
C ILE A 203 10.90 -23.41 -10.65
N GLY A 204 10.65 -24.12 -9.55
CA GLY A 204 9.68 -25.22 -9.49
C GLY A 204 8.26 -24.76 -9.83
N LEU A 205 7.86 -23.59 -9.33
CA LEU A 205 6.56 -22.97 -9.63
C LEU A 205 6.43 -22.62 -11.12
N LYS A 206 7.42 -21.91 -11.69
CA LYS A 206 7.40 -21.46 -13.10
C LYS A 206 7.49 -22.61 -14.11
N SER A 207 8.10 -23.72 -13.72
CA SER A 207 8.24 -24.90 -14.58
C SER A 207 7.07 -25.88 -14.50
N GLY A 208 6.04 -25.59 -13.70
CA GLY A 208 4.87 -26.46 -13.51
C GLY A 208 5.18 -27.78 -12.78
N LYS A 209 6.34 -27.87 -12.13
CA LYS A 209 6.81 -29.09 -11.42
C LYS A 209 6.48 -29.07 -9.92
N GLY A 210 5.79 -28.04 -9.43
CA GLY A 210 5.42 -27.91 -8.03
C GLY A 210 4.24 -28.81 -7.64
N SER A 211 4.43 -29.67 -6.63
CA SER A 211 3.37 -30.52 -6.08
C SER A 211 2.50 -29.83 -5.02
N TYR A 212 2.78 -28.57 -4.69
CA TYR A 212 2.16 -27.83 -3.59
C TYR A 212 2.05 -26.33 -3.90
N THR A 213 1.19 -25.62 -3.15
CA THR A 213 1.03 -24.17 -3.28
C THR A 213 2.27 -23.42 -2.79
N LEU A 214 2.49 -22.20 -3.28
CA LEU A 214 3.69 -21.43 -2.96
C LEU A 214 3.84 -21.19 -1.45
N LYS A 215 2.73 -20.87 -0.77
CA LYS A 215 2.60 -20.75 0.68
C LYS A 215 3.06 -22.03 1.36
N LYS A 216 2.60 -23.19 0.89
CA LYS A 216 2.98 -24.47 1.49
C LYS A 216 4.48 -24.76 1.32
N GLY A 217 5.06 -24.35 0.19
CA GLY A 217 6.51 -24.38 -0.02
C GLY A 217 7.27 -23.51 0.97
N ILE A 218 6.80 -22.27 1.18
CA ILE A 218 7.38 -21.35 2.16
C ILE A 218 7.28 -21.93 3.58
N GLU A 219 6.13 -22.50 3.95
CA GLU A 219 5.95 -23.17 5.26
C GLU A 219 6.95 -24.31 5.46
N MET A 220 7.14 -25.17 4.45
CA MET A 220 8.08 -26.29 4.53
C MET A 220 9.52 -25.81 4.74
N LEU A 221 9.95 -24.80 3.98
CA LEU A 221 11.26 -24.19 4.17
C LEU A 221 11.35 -23.53 5.56
N ALA A 222 10.34 -22.77 5.96
CA ALA A 222 10.31 -22.13 7.27
C ALA A 222 10.49 -23.15 8.40
N CYS A 223 9.76 -24.27 8.38
CA CYS A 223 9.89 -25.32 9.39
C CYS A 223 11.31 -25.90 9.50
N TYR A 224 12.04 -25.99 8.38
CA TYR A 224 13.41 -26.52 8.39
C TYR A 224 14.44 -25.49 8.90
N TYR A 225 14.35 -24.23 8.47
CA TYR A 225 15.39 -23.22 8.75
C TYR A 225 15.07 -22.29 9.94
N LEU A 226 13.80 -22.10 10.28
CA LEU A 226 13.37 -21.18 11.34
C LEU A 226 13.02 -21.86 12.67
N GLY A 227 13.00 -23.20 12.68
CA GLY A 227 12.71 -24.04 13.85
C GLY A 227 13.72 -23.91 15.00
#